data_AF-A0A1G6XAA7-F1
#
_entry.id   AF-A0A1G6XAA7-F1
#
_cell.length_a   1.000
_cell.length_b   1.000
_cell.length_c   1.000
_cell.angle_alpha   90.00
_cell.angle_beta   90.00
_cell.angle_gamma   90.00
#
_symmetry.space_group_name_H-M   'P 1'
#
loop_
_entity.id
_entity.type
_entity.pdbx_description
1 polymer ?
#
loop_
_entity_poly.entity_id
_entity_poly.type
_entity_poly.pdbx_seq_one_letter_code
_entity_poly.pdbx_strand_id
1 'polypeptide(L)'
;MDPFSMAWFFGAIFSGILGGRADTLLCNATNKLVRHISQKSGEPANKQIQKGVRKSYLQATLLAVDHLDGQRTYTLKGRQKENLKAIKHYLNKEIVSTGKEDSYLPVSEIDGEYRRMIFSNGSTSKGRKAELIGKFKEGIIRELENQGLLLEQALQASLRNGWKVDGRDMDLYKLTCAFFTQELNDNTQLTTFLQTEYLDSIVAEIGDLSVSINAYFEQYTHILPYLKKILPSIENIKENLSTVPEKTANLVIQGIKDQVITSRQVTVSDDYQKFLKELEDLETIIQSINVEIDGLRKALTQVDKTTKGLLRQTIKKLKTQLLQKSAAKVDKEQAFNEFVSNVINLAKQLKTSEGLDSSRLEKARALFEEGKYNELNEVLSEQEIDKDIARYKENGRVLANELTIKAQTIVLTKSVGWYEEADRLYAKAMVLIENYNTTYNYAYFLAEHMQINRAASIYVRALIYISNDSEKATILNSLANQPTKLFTCRRSDIK
;
A
#
# COMPACT_ATOMS: atom_id res chain seq x y z
N MET A 1 33.18 -27.92 8.78
CA MET A 1 32.14 -27.02 8.23
C MET A 1 32.86 -25.82 7.68
N ASP A 2 32.66 -25.49 6.40
CA ASP A 2 33.59 -24.63 5.66
C ASP A 2 33.20 -23.13 5.74
N PRO A 3 34.12 -22.22 6.13
CA PRO A 3 33.82 -20.84 6.53
C PRO A 3 33.63 -19.84 5.36
N PHE A 4 33.15 -20.27 4.19
CA PHE A 4 33.53 -19.65 2.92
C PHE A 4 32.51 -18.70 2.23
N SER A 5 31.28 -18.54 2.72
CA SER A 5 30.32 -17.61 2.10
C SER A 5 30.60 -16.12 2.39
N MET A 6 31.49 -15.79 3.33
CA MET A 6 31.86 -14.40 3.64
C MET A 6 32.96 -13.85 2.75
N ALA A 7 33.98 -14.66 2.46
CA ALA A 7 35.23 -14.17 1.84
C ALA A 7 35.04 -13.67 0.40
N TRP A 8 34.14 -14.30 -0.36
CA TRP A 8 33.83 -13.86 -1.73
C TRP A 8 33.02 -12.54 -1.73
N PHE A 9 32.05 -12.40 -0.83
CA PHE A 9 31.20 -11.23 -0.74
C PHE A 9 32.02 -9.99 -0.34
N PHE A 10 32.86 -10.13 0.68
CA PHE A 10 33.81 -9.10 1.07
C PHE A 10 34.87 -8.82 0.00
N GLY A 11 35.39 -9.85 -0.68
CA GLY A 11 36.31 -9.65 -1.80
C GLY A 11 35.70 -8.82 -2.94
N ALA A 12 34.43 -9.08 -3.28
CA ALA A 12 33.69 -8.31 -4.29
C ALA A 12 33.41 -6.86 -3.84
N ILE A 13 33.13 -6.64 -2.55
CA ILE A 13 32.94 -5.32 -1.96
C ILE A 13 34.26 -4.52 -1.93
N PHE A 14 35.33 -5.09 -1.37
CA PHE A 14 36.61 -4.41 -1.21
C PHE A 14 37.32 -4.15 -2.54
N SER A 15 37.10 -5.00 -3.56
CA SER A 15 37.54 -4.70 -4.93
C SER A 15 36.90 -3.43 -5.52
N GLY A 16 35.70 -3.05 -5.05
CA GLY A 16 35.03 -1.81 -5.43
C GLY A 16 35.59 -0.57 -4.74
N ILE A 17 36.10 -0.72 -3.52
CA ILE A 17 36.64 0.37 -2.70
C ILE A 17 38.09 0.72 -3.10
N LEU A 18 38.87 -0.27 -3.54
CA LEU A 18 40.34 -0.10 -3.67
C LEU A 18 40.86 0.22 -5.08
N GLY A 19 40.03 0.17 -6.13
CA GLY A 19 40.40 0.61 -7.48
C GLY A 19 41.55 -0.17 -8.15
N GLY A 20 41.78 0.08 -9.44
CA GLY A 20 42.67 -0.72 -10.30
C GLY A 20 44.19 -0.64 -10.04
N ARG A 21 44.66 0.08 -9.02
CA ARG A 21 46.10 0.25 -8.72
C ARG A 21 46.66 -0.70 -7.66
N ALA A 22 45.83 -1.56 -7.07
CA ALA A 22 46.18 -2.34 -5.88
C ALA A 22 45.99 -3.85 -6.07
N ASP A 23 46.17 -4.42 -7.27
CA ASP A 23 45.81 -5.83 -7.51
C ASP A 23 46.60 -6.82 -6.64
N THR A 24 47.89 -6.57 -6.42
CA THR A 24 48.75 -7.35 -5.50
C THR A 24 48.39 -7.13 -4.03
N LEU A 25 48.06 -5.89 -3.64
CA LEU A 25 47.63 -5.55 -2.28
C LEU A 25 46.24 -6.13 -1.97
N LEU A 26 45.30 -6.10 -2.92
CA LEU A 26 43.99 -6.75 -2.84
C LEU A 26 44.13 -8.28 -2.74
N CYS A 27 44.99 -8.89 -3.55
CA CYS A 27 45.24 -10.33 -3.46
C CYS A 27 45.86 -10.71 -2.11
N ASN A 28 46.79 -9.91 -1.58
CA ASN A 28 47.40 -10.13 -0.28
C ASN A 28 46.43 -9.87 0.89
N ALA A 29 45.66 -8.79 0.82
CA ALA A 29 44.62 -8.44 1.80
C ALA A 29 43.55 -9.53 1.86
N THR A 30 43.07 -9.98 0.70
CA THR A 30 42.03 -11.00 0.63
C THR A 30 42.56 -12.37 1.03
N ASN A 31 43.83 -12.69 0.71
CA ASN A 31 44.52 -13.89 1.24
C ASN A 31 44.58 -13.90 2.76
N LYS A 32 44.97 -12.77 3.36
CA LYS A 32 45.10 -12.62 4.81
C LYS A 32 43.73 -12.68 5.48
N LEU A 33 42.73 -11.99 4.95
CA LEU A 33 41.34 -12.07 5.40
C LEU A 33 40.81 -13.50 5.35
N VAL A 34 41.02 -14.20 4.23
CA VAL A 34 40.62 -15.60 4.07
C VAL A 34 41.30 -16.50 5.09
N ARG A 35 42.61 -16.33 5.33
CA ARG A 35 43.34 -17.10 6.35
C ARG A 35 42.84 -16.77 7.75
N HIS A 36 42.62 -15.50 8.07
CA HIS A 36 42.08 -15.07 9.35
C HIS A 36 40.69 -15.68 9.61
N ILE A 37 39.81 -15.66 8.60
CA ILE A 37 38.48 -16.30 8.64
C ILE A 37 38.57 -17.82 8.81
N SER A 38 39.54 -18.45 8.14
CA SER A 38 39.70 -19.91 8.14
C SER A 38 40.44 -20.45 9.36
N GLN A 39 41.21 -19.62 10.06
CA GLN A 39 42.14 -20.05 11.13
C GLN A 39 41.83 -19.46 12.52
N LYS A 40 41.22 -18.27 12.62
CA LYS A 40 41.04 -17.55 13.90
C LYS A 40 39.57 -17.38 14.33
N SER A 41 38.63 -17.23 13.40
CA SER A 41 37.22 -17.07 13.76
C SER A 41 36.54 -18.43 13.99
N GLY A 42 36.47 -18.87 15.24
CA GLY A 42 35.55 -19.94 15.65
C GLY A 42 34.08 -19.52 15.53
N GLU A 43 33.15 -20.49 15.51
CA GLU A 43 31.72 -20.24 15.70
C GLU A 43 31.54 -19.54 17.06
N PRO A 44 31.03 -18.29 17.07
CA PRO A 44 29.68 -17.92 16.61
C PRO A 44 29.61 -16.79 15.57
N ALA A 45 30.69 -16.07 15.29
CA ALA A 45 30.61 -14.79 14.61
C ALA A 45 30.58 -14.88 13.07
N ASN A 46 31.25 -15.90 12.51
CA ASN A 46 31.11 -16.27 11.10
C ASN A 46 29.65 -16.58 10.77
N LYS A 47 28.95 -17.28 11.66
CA LYS A 47 27.53 -17.65 11.50
C LYS A 47 26.62 -16.43 11.35
N GLN A 48 26.87 -15.34 12.09
CA GLN A 48 26.03 -14.12 12.02
C GLN A 48 26.18 -13.37 10.69
N ILE A 49 27.40 -13.22 10.21
CA ILE A 49 27.65 -12.57 8.92
C ILE A 49 27.12 -13.43 7.77
N GLN A 50 27.32 -14.75 7.82
CA GLN A 50 26.76 -15.66 6.82
C GLN A 50 25.23 -15.60 6.79
N LYS A 51 24.58 -15.49 7.97
CA LYS A 51 23.14 -15.23 8.08
C LYS A 51 22.76 -13.89 7.43
N GLY A 52 23.50 -12.82 7.70
CA GLY A 52 23.28 -11.51 7.11
C GLY A 52 23.38 -11.53 5.59
N VAL A 53 24.44 -12.13 5.02
CA VAL A 53 24.62 -12.28 3.57
C VAL A 53 23.48 -13.12 2.98
N ARG A 54 23.12 -14.25 3.62
CA ARG A 54 22.03 -15.12 3.19
C ARG A 54 20.71 -14.39 3.15
N LYS A 55 20.33 -13.76 4.26
CA LYS A 55 19.12 -12.95 4.38
C LYS A 55 19.06 -11.88 3.30
N SER A 56 20.19 -11.21 3.03
CA SER A 56 20.27 -10.12 2.05
C SER A 56 19.99 -10.56 0.62
N TYR A 57 20.59 -11.68 0.16
CA TYR A 57 20.32 -12.14 -1.21
C TYR A 57 18.94 -12.78 -1.33
N LEU A 58 18.41 -13.42 -0.28
CA LEU A 58 17.05 -13.96 -0.27
C LEU A 58 16.02 -12.82 -0.36
N GLN A 59 16.22 -11.73 0.37
CA GLN A 59 15.37 -10.53 0.30
C GLN A 59 15.47 -9.85 -1.09
N ALA A 60 16.67 -9.76 -1.66
CA ALA A 60 16.85 -9.23 -3.03
C ALA A 60 16.15 -10.11 -4.08
N THR A 61 16.21 -11.43 -3.92
CA THR A 61 15.53 -12.40 -4.79
C THR A 61 14.01 -12.31 -4.64
N LEU A 62 13.52 -12.15 -3.41
CA LEU A 62 12.08 -11.95 -3.15
C LEU A 62 11.55 -10.69 -3.85
N LEU A 63 12.32 -9.60 -3.87
CA LEU A 63 11.95 -8.37 -4.59
C LEU A 63 11.76 -8.61 -6.10
N ALA A 64 12.64 -9.42 -6.71
CA ALA A 64 12.54 -9.79 -8.12
C ALA A 64 11.25 -10.60 -8.39
N VAL A 65 10.92 -11.52 -7.48
CA VAL A 65 9.71 -12.35 -7.56
C VAL A 65 8.45 -11.51 -7.36
N ASP A 66 8.46 -10.56 -6.42
CA ASP A 66 7.35 -9.64 -6.19
C ASP A 66 7.12 -8.69 -7.37
N HIS A 67 8.20 -8.19 -7.98
CA HIS A 67 8.12 -7.39 -9.19
C HIS A 67 7.41 -8.14 -10.33
N LEU A 68 7.81 -9.38 -10.58
CA LEU A 68 7.22 -10.22 -11.62
C LEU A 68 5.77 -10.60 -11.32
N ASP A 69 5.42 -10.79 -10.05
CA ASP A 69 4.04 -11.02 -9.63
C ASP A 69 3.18 -9.77 -9.84
N GLY A 70 3.73 -8.58 -9.57
CA GLY A 70 3.05 -7.28 -9.77
C GLY A 70 2.85 -6.89 -11.24
N GLN A 71 3.73 -7.34 -12.14
CA GLN A 71 3.57 -7.11 -13.60
C GLN A 71 2.51 -8.02 -14.25
N ARG A 72 1.98 -9.02 -13.53
CA ARG A 72 0.98 -9.95 -14.07
C ARG A 72 -0.42 -9.35 -13.97
N THR A 73 -0.80 -8.51 -14.93
CA THR A 73 -2.19 -8.12 -15.16
C THR A 73 -2.99 -9.32 -15.68
N TYR A 74 -3.85 -9.89 -14.85
CA TYR A 74 -5.00 -10.76 -15.19
C TYR A 74 -4.92 -11.56 -16.52
N THR A 75 -3.99 -12.50 -16.72
CA THR A 75 -4.14 -13.47 -17.86
C THR A 75 -3.30 -14.76 -17.83
N LEU A 76 -2.92 -15.31 -16.66
CA LEU A 76 -2.31 -16.65 -16.63
C LEU A 76 -3.02 -17.55 -15.60
N LYS A 77 -3.75 -18.56 -16.09
CA LYS A 77 -4.21 -19.72 -15.32
C LYS A 77 -3.12 -20.79 -15.32
N GLY A 78 -2.93 -21.49 -14.20
CA GLY A 78 -2.15 -22.74 -14.10
C GLY A 78 -0.78 -22.64 -13.42
N ARG A 79 0.06 -23.67 -13.68
CA ARG A 79 1.32 -24.03 -12.98
C ARG A 79 2.29 -22.86 -12.73
N GLN A 80 2.36 -21.85 -13.60
CA GLN A 80 3.26 -20.69 -13.45
C GLN A 80 2.92 -19.80 -12.24
N LYS A 81 1.64 -19.61 -11.92
CA LYS A 81 1.23 -18.85 -10.72
C LYS A 81 1.52 -19.63 -9.43
N GLU A 82 1.38 -20.95 -9.50
CA GLU A 82 1.74 -21.87 -8.40
C GLU A 82 3.25 -21.89 -8.17
N ASN A 83 4.06 -21.81 -9.24
CA ASN A 83 5.52 -21.75 -9.17
C ASN A 83 6.04 -20.50 -8.46
N LEU A 84 5.60 -19.29 -8.84
CA LEU A 84 6.02 -18.07 -8.12
C LEU A 84 5.58 -18.08 -6.67
N LYS A 85 4.38 -18.59 -6.36
CA LYS A 85 3.93 -18.75 -4.97
C LYS A 85 4.82 -19.72 -4.19
N ALA A 86 5.20 -20.85 -4.78
CA ALA A 86 6.11 -21.81 -4.16
C ALA A 86 7.51 -21.20 -3.92
N ILE A 87 8.04 -20.44 -4.88
CA ILE A 87 9.30 -19.71 -4.74
C ILE A 87 9.19 -18.66 -3.63
N LYS A 88 8.12 -17.85 -3.60
CA LYS A 88 7.88 -16.88 -2.50
C LYS A 88 7.81 -17.60 -1.15
N HIS A 89 7.11 -18.73 -1.07
CA HIS A 89 6.99 -19.50 0.16
C HIS A 89 8.36 -20.00 0.64
N TYR A 90 9.17 -20.58 -0.25
CA TYR A 90 10.53 -21.00 0.04
C TYR A 90 11.40 -19.83 0.55
N LEU A 91 11.44 -18.72 -0.19
CA LEU A 91 12.25 -17.55 0.17
C LEU A 91 11.86 -16.99 1.54
N ASN A 92 10.55 -16.82 1.81
CA ASN A 92 10.08 -16.35 3.12
C ASN A 92 10.45 -17.32 4.25
N LYS A 93 10.31 -18.63 4.03
CA LYS A 93 10.68 -19.66 5.01
C LYS A 93 12.17 -19.59 5.34
N GLU A 94 13.02 -19.43 4.32
CA GLU A 94 14.47 -19.34 4.51
C GLU A 94 14.90 -18.00 5.14
N ILE A 95 14.25 -16.88 4.81
CA ILE A 95 14.50 -15.60 5.49
C ILE A 95 14.20 -15.73 6.98
N VAL A 96 13.05 -16.31 7.36
CA VAL A 96 12.70 -16.54 8.77
C VAL A 96 13.67 -17.51 9.45
N SER A 97 14.14 -18.54 8.74
CA SER A 97 15.10 -19.49 9.30
C SER A 97 16.45 -18.84 9.60
N THR A 98 16.89 -17.82 8.84
CA THR A 98 18.14 -17.09 9.14
C THR A 98 18.14 -16.41 10.51
N GLY A 99 16.97 -16.05 11.05
CA GLY A 99 16.84 -15.43 12.38
C GLY A 99 16.97 -16.40 13.57
N LYS A 100 16.91 -17.71 13.36
CA LYS A 100 17.02 -18.71 14.44
C LYS A 100 18.48 -18.93 14.84
N GLU A 101 18.78 -19.08 16.13
CA GLU A 101 20.16 -19.26 16.61
C GLU A 101 20.84 -20.48 15.98
N ASP A 102 20.12 -21.61 15.86
CA ASP A 102 20.63 -22.90 15.38
C ASP A 102 20.37 -23.23 13.91
N SER A 103 20.09 -22.25 13.06
CA SER A 103 19.85 -22.53 11.64
C SER A 103 21.09 -23.09 10.93
N TYR A 104 20.88 -24.23 10.25
CA TYR A 104 21.82 -24.80 9.31
C TYR A 104 21.86 -23.92 8.06
N LEU A 105 23.06 -23.51 7.66
CA LEU A 105 23.29 -22.75 6.44
C LEU A 105 23.76 -23.71 5.35
N PRO A 106 23.03 -23.83 4.23
CA PRO A 106 23.47 -24.68 3.12
C PRO A 106 24.77 -24.13 2.54
N VAL A 107 25.71 -25.03 2.22
CA VAL A 107 26.98 -24.69 1.56
C VAL A 107 26.67 -24.31 0.10
N SER A 108 27.16 -23.16 -0.34
CA SER A 108 26.97 -22.68 -1.71
C SER A 108 27.98 -23.33 -2.65
N GLU A 109 27.59 -23.65 -3.89
CA GLU A 109 28.54 -24.09 -4.92
C GLU A 109 29.62 -23.03 -5.22
N ILE A 110 29.31 -21.75 -4.99
CA ILE A 110 30.25 -20.63 -5.13
C ILE A 110 31.42 -20.75 -4.13
N ASP A 111 31.19 -21.41 -3.00
CA ASP A 111 32.17 -21.60 -1.92
C ASP A 111 33.35 -22.48 -2.37
N GLY A 112 33.18 -23.31 -3.42
CA GLY A 112 34.27 -24.12 -3.99
C GLY A 112 35.13 -23.39 -5.03
N GLU A 113 34.59 -22.39 -5.73
CA GLU A 113 35.24 -21.80 -6.90
C GLU A 113 35.90 -20.42 -6.64
N TYR A 114 35.54 -19.74 -5.56
CA TYR A 114 35.93 -18.35 -5.30
C TYR A 114 37.47 -18.13 -5.17
N ARG A 115 38.22 -19.15 -4.70
CA ARG A 115 39.70 -19.14 -4.68
C ARG A 115 40.33 -19.13 -6.07
N ARG A 116 39.62 -19.38 -7.16
CA ARG A 116 40.22 -19.20 -8.50
C ARG A 116 39.97 -17.80 -9.06
N MET A 117 39.05 -17.05 -8.43
CA MET A 117 38.53 -15.78 -8.95
C MET A 117 39.01 -14.56 -8.17
N ILE A 118 39.31 -14.72 -6.87
CA ILE A 118 39.95 -13.67 -6.08
C ILE A 118 41.44 -13.55 -6.43
N PHE A 119 42.10 -14.66 -6.79
CA PHE A 119 43.52 -14.69 -7.13
C PHE A 119 43.75 -14.51 -8.63
N SER A 120 44.81 -13.79 -9.00
CA SER A 120 45.07 -13.43 -10.40
C SER A 120 45.45 -14.66 -11.22
N ASN A 121 44.60 -15.05 -12.17
CA ASN A 121 44.93 -15.97 -13.26
C ASN A 121 45.25 -15.20 -14.56
N GLY A 122 45.84 -14.01 -14.45
CA GLY A 122 46.17 -13.14 -15.60
C GLY A 122 45.05 -12.19 -16.07
N SER A 123 43.93 -12.06 -15.34
CA SER A 123 42.82 -11.17 -15.66
C SER A 123 42.72 -9.94 -14.73
N THR A 124 42.23 -8.81 -15.24
CA THR A 124 42.07 -7.56 -14.48
C THR A 124 41.03 -7.69 -13.36
N SER A 125 41.16 -6.92 -12.28
CA SER A 125 40.19 -6.87 -11.17
C SER A 125 38.75 -6.62 -11.62
N LYS A 126 38.56 -5.76 -12.63
CA LYS A 126 37.24 -5.45 -13.21
C LYS A 126 36.61 -6.66 -13.91
N GLY A 127 37.39 -7.43 -14.67
CA GLY A 127 36.92 -8.66 -15.32
C GLY A 127 36.55 -9.73 -14.29
N ARG A 128 37.38 -9.92 -13.26
CA ARG A 128 37.14 -10.86 -12.16
C ARG A 128 35.89 -10.51 -11.36
N LYS A 129 35.65 -9.23 -11.09
CA LYS A 129 34.43 -8.76 -10.42
C LYS A 129 33.16 -9.08 -11.21
N ALA A 130 33.18 -8.86 -12.53
CA ALA A 130 32.03 -9.19 -13.39
C ALA A 130 31.76 -10.70 -13.42
N GLU A 131 32.81 -11.52 -13.50
CA GLU A 131 32.70 -12.98 -13.43
C GLU A 131 32.12 -13.46 -12.09
N LEU A 132 32.60 -12.89 -10.98
CA LEU A 132 32.11 -13.17 -9.62
C LEU A 132 30.61 -12.82 -9.47
N ILE A 133 30.21 -11.64 -9.94
CA ILE A 133 28.80 -11.23 -9.91
C ILE A 133 27.93 -12.17 -10.77
N GLY A 134 28.43 -12.58 -11.94
CA GLY A 134 27.75 -13.53 -12.81
C GLY A 134 27.52 -14.88 -12.13
N LYS A 135 28.58 -15.47 -11.55
CA LYS A 135 28.48 -16.75 -10.84
C LYS A 135 27.63 -16.66 -9.57
N PHE A 136 27.64 -15.52 -8.88
CA PHE A 136 26.73 -15.27 -7.77
C PHE A 136 25.26 -15.37 -8.21
N LYS A 137 24.90 -14.69 -9.30
CA LYS A 137 23.54 -14.72 -9.85
C LYS A 137 23.15 -16.13 -10.31
N GLU A 138 24.05 -16.86 -10.97
CA GLU A 138 23.81 -18.26 -11.37
C GLU A 138 23.67 -19.19 -10.16
N GLY A 139 24.46 -18.98 -9.10
CA GLY A 139 24.37 -19.78 -7.88
C GLY A 139 23.00 -19.65 -7.21
N ILE A 140 22.41 -18.45 -7.18
CA ILE A 140 21.04 -18.24 -6.67
C ILE A 140 20.01 -18.96 -7.56
N ILE A 141 20.17 -18.90 -8.88
CA ILE A 141 19.27 -19.59 -9.81
C ILE A 141 19.33 -21.11 -9.57
N ARG A 142 20.54 -21.68 -9.48
CA ARG A 142 20.74 -23.10 -9.19
C ARG A 142 20.23 -23.49 -7.81
N GLU A 143 20.41 -22.66 -6.79
CA GLU A 143 19.85 -22.91 -5.45
C GLU A 143 18.33 -23.12 -5.55
N LEU A 144 17.63 -22.25 -6.29
CA LEU A 144 16.20 -22.38 -6.49
C LEU A 144 15.83 -23.63 -7.31
N GLU A 145 16.57 -23.93 -8.37
CA GLU A 145 16.35 -25.14 -9.20
C GLU A 145 16.57 -26.43 -8.39
N ASN A 146 17.60 -26.49 -7.55
CA ASN A 146 17.95 -27.64 -6.72
C ASN A 146 16.90 -27.94 -5.63
N GLN A 147 16.07 -26.95 -5.27
CA GLN A 147 14.92 -27.15 -4.38
C GLN A 147 13.68 -27.71 -5.12
N GLY A 148 13.83 -28.09 -6.39
CA GLY A 148 12.74 -28.58 -7.23
C GLY A 148 11.78 -27.47 -7.65
N LEU A 149 12.17 -26.19 -7.52
CA LEU A 149 11.34 -25.06 -7.93
C LEU A 149 11.51 -24.82 -9.43
N LEU A 150 10.40 -24.75 -10.15
CA LEU A 150 10.40 -24.44 -11.58
C LEU A 150 10.56 -22.93 -11.78
N LEU A 151 11.77 -22.49 -12.13
CA LEU A 151 12.02 -21.10 -12.47
C LEU A 151 11.56 -20.77 -13.89
N GLU A 152 10.75 -19.73 -13.98
CA GLU A 152 10.35 -19.18 -15.27
C GLU A 152 11.48 -18.36 -15.91
N GLN A 153 11.52 -18.32 -17.25
CA GLN A 153 12.54 -17.57 -17.99
C GLN A 153 12.58 -16.08 -17.61
N ALA A 154 11.41 -15.46 -17.35
CA ALA A 154 11.34 -14.06 -16.94
C ALA A 154 12.01 -13.81 -15.57
N LEU A 155 11.89 -14.76 -14.63
CA LEU A 155 12.58 -14.70 -13.34
C LEU A 155 14.08 -14.90 -13.51
N GLN A 156 14.49 -15.90 -14.29
CA GLN A 156 15.92 -16.09 -14.58
C GLN A 156 16.53 -14.87 -15.26
N ALA A 157 15.84 -14.25 -16.22
CA ALA A 157 16.28 -13.04 -16.88
C ALA A 157 16.39 -11.85 -15.91
N SER A 158 15.43 -11.69 -15.00
CA SER A 158 15.45 -10.64 -13.98
C SER A 158 16.60 -10.81 -13.00
N LEU A 159 16.89 -12.05 -12.58
CA LEU A 159 18.01 -12.35 -11.68
C LEU A 159 19.38 -12.14 -12.37
N ARG A 160 19.50 -12.52 -13.65
CA ARG A 160 20.74 -12.36 -14.43
C ARG A 160 21.02 -10.91 -14.81
N ASN A 161 20.04 -10.23 -15.36
CA ASN A 161 20.23 -8.96 -16.06
C ASN A 161 19.71 -7.75 -15.29
N GLY A 162 18.95 -7.98 -14.21
CA GLY A 162 18.22 -6.94 -13.51
C GLY A 162 16.88 -6.61 -14.16
N TRP A 163 16.16 -5.66 -13.55
CA TRP A 163 14.86 -5.19 -14.02
C TRP A 163 14.71 -3.68 -13.76
N LYS A 164 13.60 -3.07 -14.22
CA LYS A 164 13.32 -1.66 -14.00
C LYS A 164 12.09 -1.45 -13.14
N VAL A 165 12.20 -0.55 -12.16
CA VAL A 165 11.07 -0.04 -11.36
C VAL A 165 11.14 1.49 -11.41
N ASP A 166 10.08 2.12 -11.89
CA ASP A 166 9.97 3.59 -12.01
C ASP A 166 11.18 4.24 -12.70
N GLY A 167 11.66 3.61 -13.78
CA GLY A 167 12.81 4.08 -14.56
C GLY A 167 14.19 3.81 -13.94
N ARG A 168 14.28 3.19 -12.76
CA ARG A 168 15.55 2.83 -12.10
C ARG A 168 15.94 1.38 -12.37
N ASP A 169 17.23 1.17 -12.66
CA ASP A 169 17.80 -0.17 -12.85
C ASP A 169 18.04 -0.86 -11.52
N MET A 170 17.38 -2.01 -11.35
CA MET A 170 17.47 -2.89 -10.20
C MET A 170 18.34 -4.09 -10.57
N ASP A 171 19.56 -4.12 -10.04
CA ASP A 171 20.49 -5.24 -10.21
C ASP A 171 20.54 -6.10 -8.94
N LEU A 172 20.44 -7.42 -9.08
CA LEU A 172 20.38 -8.36 -7.95
C LEU A 172 21.56 -8.22 -6.98
N TYR A 173 22.77 -8.03 -7.52
CA TYR A 173 23.97 -7.89 -6.69
C TYR A 173 23.97 -6.55 -5.96
N LYS A 174 23.61 -5.45 -6.64
CA LYS A 174 23.46 -4.13 -5.99
C LYS A 174 22.40 -4.15 -4.88
N LEU A 175 21.27 -4.82 -5.10
CA LEU A 175 20.22 -4.97 -4.11
C LEU A 175 20.69 -5.82 -2.93
N THR A 176 21.37 -6.93 -3.18
CA THR A 176 21.97 -7.77 -2.13
C THR A 176 22.92 -6.94 -1.26
N CYS A 177 23.79 -6.14 -1.88
CA CYS A 177 24.69 -5.24 -1.15
C CYS A 177 23.91 -4.22 -0.31
N ALA A 178 22.83 -3.65 -0.86
CA ALA A 178 22.00 -2.66 -0.17
C ALA A 178 21.21 -3.27 1.02
N PHE A 179 20.65 -4.47 0.88
CA PHE A 179 20.03 -5.21 2.00
C PHE A 179 21.05 -5.55 3.08
N PHE A 180 22.25 -5.98 2.70
CA PHE A 180 23.32 -6.26 3.66
C PHE A 180 23.75 -5.00 4.40
N THR A 181 23.83 -3.88 3.68
CA THR A 181 24.09 -2.56 4.27
C THR A 181 23.04 -2.20 5.31
N GLN A 182 21.76 -2.49 5.05
CA GLN A 182 20.69 -2.28 6.03
C GLN A 182 20.84 -3.23 7.23
N GLU A 183 21.18 -4.50 7.02
CA GLU A 183 21.45 -5.45 8.12
C GLU A 183 22.59 -4.98 9.03
N LEU A 184 23.65 -4.38 8.46
CA LEU A 184 24.73 -3.76 9.23
C LEU A 184 24.22 -2.58 10.07
N ASN A 185 23.41 -1.69 9.49
CA ASN A 185 22.85 -0.56 10.22
C ASN A 185 21.98 -1.01 11.40
N ASP A 186 21.16 -2.05 11.20
CA ASP A 186 20.18 -2.50 12.18
C ASP A 186 20.82 -3.41 13.25
N ASN A 187 21.96 -4.05 12.95
CA ASN A 187 22.69 -4.92 13.86
C ASN A 187 24.05 -4.32 14.27
N THR A 188 24.03 -3.54 15.36
CA THR A 188 25.21 -2.85 15.90
C THR A 188 26.31 -3.82 16.33
N GLN A 189 25.95 -5.03 16.77
CA GLN A 189 26.92 -6.07 17.14
C GLN A 189 27.66 -6.59 15.90
N LEU A 190 26.94 -6.89 14.82
CA LEU A 190 27.50 -7.32 13.54
C LEU A 190 28.43 -6.25 12.94
N THR A 191 28.02 -4.99 13.00
CA THR A 191 28.84 -3.86 12.50
C THR A 191 30.09 -3.63 13.32
N THR A 192 29.97 -3.63 14.65
CA THR A 192 31.13 -3.48 15.55
C THR A 192 32.12 -4.61 15.30
N PHE A 193 31.64 -5.85 15.22
CA PHE A 193 32.46 -7.01 14.95
C PHE A 193 33.16 -6.95 13.58
N LEU A 194 32.45 -6.59 12.52
CA LEU A 194 33.06 -6.43 11.20
C LEU A 194 34.10 -5.31 11.14
N GLN A 195 33.90 -4.23 11.90
CA GLN A 195 34.89 -3.17 12.01
C GLN A 195 36.12 -3.66 12.80
N THR A 196 35.92 -4.18 14.02
CA THR A 196 37.03 -4.46 14.94
C THR A 196 37.78 -5.75 14.64
N GLU A 197 37.07 -6.84 14.37
CA GLU A 197 37.67 -8.18 14.24
C GLU A 197 38.13 -8.46 12.80
N TYR A 198 37.54 -7.78 11.82
CA TYR A 198 37.85 -7.99 10.40
C TYR A 198 38.61 -6.80 9.83
N LEU A 199 37.99 -5.62 9.76
CA LEU A 199 38.59 -4.48 9.05
C LEU A 199 39.82 -3.91 9.77
N ASP A 200 39.73 -3.64 11.07
CA ASP A 200 40.84 -3.07 11.84
C ASP A 200 42.01 -4.05 11.94
N SER A 201 41.71 -5.35 12.09
CA SER A 201 42.67 -6.45 12.01
C SER A 201 43.39 -6.50 10.65
N ILE A 202 42.66 -6.38 9.55
CA ILE A 202 43.21 -6.31 8.19
C ILE A 202 44.07 -5.04 8.00
N VAL A 203 43.60 -3.89 8.49
CA VAL A 203 44.30 -2.60 8.39
C VAL A 203 45.62 -2.62 9.17
N ALA A 204 45.60 -3.15 10.39
CA ALA A 204 46.79 -3.33 11.22
C ALA A 204 47.81 -4.29 10.60
N GLU A 205 47.37 -5.34 9.90
CA GLU A 205 48.24 -6.33 9.25
C GLU A 205 48.75 -5.93 7.85
N ILE A 206 48.13 -4.93 7.20
CA ILE A 206 48.52 -4.48 5.86
C ILE A 206 49.43 -3.25 5.91
N GLY A 207 49.22 -2.34 6.87
CA GLY A 207 50.00 -1.09 7.01
C GLY A 207 49.80 -0.17 5.79
N ASP A 208 49.05 0.91 5.96
CA ASP A 208 48.72 1.97 4.97
C ASP A 208 47.35 1.88 4.25
N LEU A 209 46.40 1.07 4.72
CA LEU A 209 45.01 1.12 4.22
C LEU A 209 44.08 1.75 5.26
N SER A 210 43.35 2.81 4.90
CA SER A 210 42.20 3.30 5.66
C SER A 210 40.93 2.73 5.03
N VAL A 211 40.32 1.72 5.66
CA VAL A 211 39.04 1.14 5.22
C VAL A 211 38.03 1.31 6.34
N SER A 212 36.96 2.06 6.07
CA SER A 212 35.85 2.26 7.00
C SER A 212 34.55 1.73 6.41
N ILE A 213 33.72 1.10 7.24
CA ILE A 213 32.35 0.71 6.87
C ILE A 213 31.53 1.93 6.44
N ASN A 214 31.85 3.14 6.92
CA ASN A 214 31.14 4.37 6.55
C ASN A 214 31.27 4.70 5.05
N ALA A 215 32.44 4.45 4.44
CA ALA A 215 32.62 4.63 2.99
C ALA A 215 31.74 3.65 2.17
N TYR A 216 31.40 2.49 2.74
CA TYR A 216 30.47 1.53 2.15
C TYR A 216 29.01 1.99 2.27
N PHE A 217 28.61 2.58 3.40
CA PHE A 217 27.28 3.18 3.58
C PHE A 217 26.98 4.29 2.56
N GLU A 218 27.96 5.16 2.28
CA GLU A 218 27.83 6.26 1.32
C GLU A 218 27.49 5.77 -0.10
N GLN A 219 28.06 4.64 -0.52
CA GLN A 219 27.86 4.10 -1.87
C GLN A 219 26.41 3.67 -2.15
N TYR A 220 25.64 3.31 -1.13
CA TYR A 220 24.27 2.81 -1.25
C TYR A 220 23.21 3.75 -0.65
N THR A 221 23.62 4.95 -0.21
CA THR A 221 22.75 5.94 0.46
C THR A 221 21.53 6.35 -0.37
N HIS A 222 21.59 6.24 -1.71
CA HIS A 222 20.49 6.56 -2.61
C HIS A 222 19.44 5.44 -2.77
N ILE A 223 19.77 4.20 -2.38
CA ILE A 223 18.89 3.01 -2.43
C ILE A 223 18.28 2.73 -1.04
N LEU A 224 19.02 3.03 0.03
CA LEU A 224 18.60 2.79 1.42
C LEU A 224 17.24 3.42 1.80
N PRO A 225 16.87 4.65 1.39
CA PRO A 225 15.55 5.23 1.67
C PRO A 225 14.39 4.44 1.05
N TYR A 226 14.61 3.78 -0.10
CA TYR A 226 13.60 2.97 -0.77
C TYR A 226 13.41 1.63 -0.03
N LEU A 227 14.51 1.02 0.41
CA LEU A 227 14.50 -0.16 1.27
C LEU A 227 13.82 0.11 2.62
N LYS A 228 14.13 1.25 3.26
CA LYS A 228 13.46 1.71 4.50
C LYS A 228 11.97 1.99 4.33
N LYS A 229 11.48 2.20 3.11
CA LYS A 229 10.04 2.38 2.81
C LYS A 229 9.31 1.03 2.62
N ILE A 230 10.02 0.02 2.10
CA ILE A 230 9.46 -1.30 1.76
C ILE A 230 9.58 -2.31 2.92
N LEU A 231 10.71 -2.34 3.63
CA LEU A 231 11.02 -3.36 4.66
C LEU A 231 10.12 -3.25 5.91
N PRO A 232 9.99 -2.08 6.58
CA PRO A 232 9.14 -1.97 7.77
C PRO A 232 7.65 -2.15 7.44
N SER A 233 7.24 -1.78 6.23
CA SER A 233 5.84 -1.82 5.82
C SER A 233 5.34 -3.24 5.48
N ILE A 234 6.23 -4.21 5.30
CA ILE A 234 5.83 -5.59 4.96
C ILE A 234 6.11 -6.53 6.12
N GLU A 235 7.27 -6.45 6.76
CA GLU A 235 7.61 -7.36 7.88
C GLU A 235 6.86 -6.97 9.17
N ASN A 236 6.84 -5.68 9.56
CA ASN A 236 6.12 -5.22 10.76
C ASN A 236 4.59 -5.34 10.61
N ILE A 237 4.07 -5.13 9.40
CA ILE A 237 2.62 -5.30 9.12
C ILE A 237 2.25 -6.78 9.13
N LYS A 238 3.09 -7.68 8.62
CA LYS A 238 2.80 -9.13 8.60
C LYS A 238 3.01 -9.79 9.97
N GLU A 239 3.92 -9.28 10.79
CA GLU A 239 4.13 -9.72 12.17
C GLU A 239 3.00 -9.24 13.09
N ASN A 240 2.59 -7.96 13.00
CA ASN A 240 1.42 -7.43 13.74
C ASN A 240 0.07 -7.99 13.25
N LEU A 241 -0.04 -8.46 12.00
CA LEU A 241 -1.24 -9.09 11.45
C LEU A 241 -1.24 -10.63 11.58
N SER A 242 -0.21 -11.23 12.18
CA SER A 242 -0.12 -12.69 12.34
C SER A 242 -1.18 -13.28 13.28
N THR A 243 -1.79 -12.43 14.13
CA THR A 243 -2.91 -12.73 15.03
C THR A 243 -4.29 -12.52 14.39
N VAL A 244 -4.32 -11.98 13.17
CA VAL A 244 -5.54 -11.54 12.48
C VAL A 244 -5.93 -12.58 11.41
N PRO A 245 -7.23 -12.84 11.16
CA PRO A 245 -7.65 -13.73 10.08
C PRO A 245 -7.01 -13.36 8.74
N GLU A 246 -6.51 -14.37 8.00
CA GLU A 246 -5.73 -14.19 6.76
C GLU A 246 -6.43 -13.27 5.74
N LYS A 247 -7.75 -13.41 5.62
CA LYS A 247 -8.57 -12.58 4.74
C LYS A 247 -8.54 -11.10 5.14
N THR A 248 -8.62 -10.80 6.43
CA THR A 248 -8.58 -9.44 6.96
C THR A 248 -7.19 -8.83 6.79
N ALA A 249 -6.14 -9.61 7.08
CA ALA A 249 -4.76 -9.19 6.86
C ALA A 249 -4.51 -8.82 5.39
N ASN A 250 -5.02 -9.64 4.46
CA ASN A 250 -4.92 -9.35 3.02
C ASN A 250 -5.66 -8.07 2.61
N LEU A 251 -6.85 -7.79 3.19
CA LEU A 251 -7.60 -6.56 2.94
C LEU A 251 -6.80 -5.33 3.40
N VAL A 252 -6.25 -5.36 4.62
CA VAL A 252 -5.41 -4.27 5.15
C VAL A 252 -4.17 -4.06 4.30
N ILE A 253 -3.45 -5.14 3.97
CA ILE A 253 -2.25 -5.09 3.13
C ILE A 253 -2.59 -4.48 1.76
N GLN A 254 -3.71 -4.86 1.15
CA GLN A 254 -4.13 -4.31 -0.13
C GLN A 254 -4.45 -2.81 -0.02
N GLY A 255 -5.20 -2.38 1.01
CA GLY A 255 -5.48 -0.97 1.26
C GLY A 255 -4.22 -0.12 1.47
N ILE A 256 -3.20 -0.67 2.12
CA ILE A 256 -1.88 -0.03 2.30
C ILE A 256 -1.12 0.05 0.98
N LYS A 257 -1.10 -1.05 0.19
CA LYS A 257 -0.48 -1.07 -1.14
C LYS A 257 -1.08 -0.04 -2.08
N ASP A 258 -2.40 0.14 -2.02
CA ASP A 258 -3.12 1.12 -2.81
C ASP A 258 -2.98 2.56 -2.26
N GLN A 259 -2.19 2.77 -1.21
CA GLN A 259 -1.97 4.06 -0.53
C GLN A 259 -3.28 4.72 -0.07
N VAL A 260 -4.27 3.90 0.27
CA VAL A 260 -5.58 4.35 0.72
C VAL A 260 -5.59 4.56 2.22
N ILE A 261 -4.94 3.64 2.96
CA ILE A 261 -4.84 3.67 4.41
C ILE A 261 -3.39 3.41 4.85
N THR A 262 -3.09 3.80 6.09
CA THR A 262 -1.93 3.35 6.85
C THR A 262 -2.35 2.21 7.79
N SER A 263 -1.39 1.40 8.23
CA SER A 263 -1.67 0.35 9.22
C SER A 263 -2.24 0.91 10.52
N ARG A 264 -1.79 2.09 10.95
CA ARG A 264 -2.24 2.74 12.19
C ARG A 264 -3.71 3.14 12.13
N GLN A 265 -4.18 3.68 11.01
CA GLN A 265 -5.56 4.15 10.86
C GLN A 265 -6.60 3.05 11.12
N VAL A 266 -6.31 1.81 10.75
CA VAL A 266 -7.21 0.68 11.00
C VAL A 266 -7.03 0.14 12.42
N THR A 267 -5.78 0.00 12.86
CA THR A 267 -5.44 -0.72 14.10
C THR A 267 -5.66 0.08 15.38
N VAL A 268 -5.69 1.42 15.29
CA VAL A 268 -5.85 2.28 16.49
C VAL A 268 -7.30 2.40 16.96
N SER A 269 -8.27 1.95 16.15
CA SER A 269 -9.69 2.04 16.49
C SER A 269 -10.09 1.09 17.62
N ASP A 270 -10.86 1.59 18.58
CA ASP A 270 -11.42 0.78 19.68
C ASP A 270 -12.28 -0.37 19.16
N ASP A 271 -13.03 -0.16 18.08
CA ASP A 271 -13.85 -1.20 17.44
C ASP A 271 -12.97 -2.32 16.87
N TYR A 272 -11.84 -1.96 16.26
CA TYR A 272 -10.87 -2.93 15.75
C TYR A 272 -10.30 -3.79 16.88
N GLN A 273 -9.89 -3.16 17.98
CA GLN A 273 -9.36 -3.86 19.16
C GLN A 273 -10.42 -4.76 19.81
N LYS A 274 -11.67 -4.31 19.84
CA LYS A 274 -12.80 -5.11 20.33
C LYS A 274 -13.03 -6.36 19.49
N PHE A 275 -13.00 -6.25 18.15
CA PHE A 275 -13.12 -7.41 17.27
C PHE A 275 -11.98 -8.41 17.48
N LEU A 276 -10.74 -7.92 17.63
CA LEU A 276 -9.60 -8.79 17.91
C LEU A 276 -9.77 -9.56 19.21
N LYS A 277 -10.12 -8.86 20.29
CA LYS A 277 -10.33 -9.48 21.59
C LYS A 277 -11.44 -10.53 21.57
N GLU A 278 -12.56 -10.24 20.91
CA GLU A 278 -13.67 -11.20 20.79
C GLU A 278 -13.26 -12.46 20.00
N LEU A 279 -12.41 -12.32 18.98
CA LEU A 279 -11.87 -13.44 18.21
C LEU A 279 -10.85 -14.27 19.01
N GLU A 280 -9.98 -13.62 19.77
CA GLU A 280 -9.02 -14.27 20.68
C GLU A 280 -9.73 -15.05 21.79
N ASP A 281 -10.77 -14.47 22.39
CA ASP A 281 -11.60 -15.12 23.41
C ASP A 281 -12.27 -16.39 22.84
N LEU A 282 -12.80 -16.31 21.61
CA LEU A 282 -13.41 -17.46 20.93
C LEU A 282 -12.39 -18.55 20.60
N GLU A 283 -11.20 -18.17 20.13
CA GLU A 283 -10.10 -19.10 19.86
C GLU A 283 -9.66 -19.84 21.13
N THR A 284 -9.50 -19.10 22.24
CA THR A 284 -9.14 -19.66 23.55
C THR A 284 -10.19 -20.66 24.03
N ILE A 285 -11.48 -20.34 23.90
CA ILE A 285 -12.58 -21.26 24.24
C ILE A 285 -12.54 -22.52 23.37
N ILE A 286 -12.33 -22.37 22.06
CA ILE A 286 -12.25 -23.50 21.11
C ILE A 286 -11.08 -24.42 21.47
N GLN A 287 -9.91 -23.86 21.77
CA GLN A 287 -8.73 -24.62 22.19
C GLN A 287 -8.98 -25.37 23.50
N SER A 288 -9.59 -24.72 24.50
CA SER A 288 -9.96 -25.37 25.76
C SER A 288 -10.89 -26.57 25.55
N ILE A 289 -11.93 -26.41 24.72
CA ILE A 289 -12.87 -27.50 24.41
C ILE A 289 -12.16 -28.66 23.72
N ASN A 290 -11.23 -28.39 22.79
CA ASN A 290 -10.45 -29.43 22.12
C ASN A 290 -9.56 -30.22 23.08
N VAL A 291 -8.88 -29.53 24.01
CA VAL A 291 -8.06 -30.16 25.05
C VAL A 291 -8.92 -31.07 25.95
N GLU A 292 -10.11 -30.60 26.36
CA GLU A 292 -11.05 -31.41 27.14
C GLU A 292 -11.53 -32.65 26.38
N ILE A 293 -11.91 -32.50 25.10
CA ILE A 293 -12.32 -33.62 24.25
C ILE A 293 -11.21 -34.67 24.15
N ASP A 294 -9.96 -34.25 23.94
CA ASP A 294 -8.83 -35.17 23.83
C ASP A 294 -8.46 -35.83 25.15
N GLY A 295 -8.58 -35.11 26.28
CA GLY A 295 -8.46 -35.69 27.62
C GLY A 295 -9.50 -36.79 27.87
N LEU A 296 -10.77 -36.52 27.56
CA LEU A 296 -11.86 -37.49 27.72
C LEU A 296 -11.72 -38.70 26.78
N ARG A 297 -11.20 -38.49 25.56
CA ARG A 297 -10.88 -39.59 24.63
C ARG A 297 -9.81 -40.53 25.18
N LYS A 298 -8.77 -39.98 25.82
CA LYS A 298 -7.74 -40.78 26.50
C LYS A 298 -8.32 -41.55 27.68
N ALA A 299 -9.16 -40.92 28.50
CA ALA A 299 -9.81 -41.59 29.64
C ALA A 299 -10.73 -42.76 29.20
N LEU A 300 -11.37 -42.64 28.03
CA LEU A 300 -12.28 -43.65 27.48
C LEU A 300 -11.66 -45.03 27.26
N THR A 301 -10.32 -45.12 27.15
CA THR A 301 -9.61 -46.40 26.99
C THR A 301 -9.39 -47.13 28.33
N GLN A 302 -9.47 -46.42 29.45
CA GLN A 302 -9.07 -46.91 30.78
C GLN A 302 -10.23 -47.21 31.73
N VAL A 303 -11.46 -46.76 31.41
CA VAL A 303 -12.61 -46.89 32.30
C VAL A 303 -13.54 -48.08 31.98
N ASP A 304 -14.41 -48.45 32.92
CA ASP A 304 -15.41 -49.51 32.79
C ASP A 304 -16.55 -49.16 31.80
N LYS A 305 -17.34 -50.17 31.42
CA LYS A 305 -18.35 -50.07 30.36
C LYS A 305 -19.47 -49.06 30.67
N THR A 306 -19.85 -48.92 31.94
CA THR A 306 -20.86 -47.96 32.43
C THR A 306 -20.34 -46.53 32.33
N THR A 307 -19.11 -46.28 32.78
CA THR A 307 -18.44 -44.97 32.70
C THR A 307 -18.16 -44.55 31.25
N LYS A 308 -17.87 -45.50 30.35
CA LYS A 308 -17.72 -45.21 28.90
C LYS A 308 -18.97 -44.57 28.28
N GLY A 309 -20.17 -44.96 28.73
CA GLY A 309 -21.42 -44.38 28.24
C GLY A 309 -21.53 -42.90 28.56
N LEU A 310 -21.26 -42.54 29.82
CA LEU A 310 -21.27 -41.16 30.31
C LEU A 310 -20.22 -40.29 29.59
N LEU A 311 -18.98 -40.77 29.47
CA LEU A 311 -17.91 -40.03 28.79
C LEU A 311 -18.23 -39.76 27.32
N ARG A 312 -18.85 -40.72 26.61
CA ARG A 312 -19.30 -40.52 25.22
C ARG A 312 -20.36 -39.44 25.11
N GLN A 313 -21.29 -39.37 26.06
CA GLN A 313 -22.32 -38.33 26.09
C GLN A 313 -21.71 -36.95 26.35
N THR A 314 -20.74 -36.85 27.28
CA THR A 314 -20.01 -35.61 27.55
C THR A 314 -19.21 -35.14 26.33
N ILE A 315 -18.49 -36.04 25.66
CA ILE A 315 -17.78 -35.72 24.41
C ILE A 315 -18.77 -35.24 23.33
N LYS A 316 -19.94 -35.86 23.21
CA LYS A 316 -20.96 -35.41 22.24
C LYS A 316 -21.42 -33.98 22.55
N LYS A 317 -21.66 -33.65 23.83
CA LYS A 317 -22.03 -32.29 24.27
C LYS A 317 -20.92 -31.28 23.97
N LEU A 318 -19.67 -31.61 24.29
CA LEU A 318 -18.51 -30.75 24.00
C LEU A 318 -18.32 -30.54 22.49
N LYS A 319 -18.52 -31.57 21.65
CA LYS A 319 -18.50 -31.41 20.20
C LYS A 319 -19.59 -30.48 19.67
N THR A 320 -20.79 -30.53 20.25
CA THR A 320 -21.86 -29.58 19.91
C THR A 320 -21.48 -28.15 20.28
N GLN A 321 -20.89 -27.94 21.47
CA GLN A 321 -20.39 -26.63 21.90
C GLN A 321 -19.26 -26.14 21.00
N LEU A 322 -18.32 -27.02 20.62
CA LEU A 322 -17.24 -26.73 19.68
C LEU A 322 -17.80 -26.20 18.36
N LEU A 323 -18.77 -26.90 17.77
CA LEU A 323 -19.41 -26.48 16.52
C LEU A 323 -20.08 -25.11 16.65
N GLN A 324 -20.79 -24.85 17.76
CA GLN A 324 -21.43 -23.56 18.01
C GLN A 324 -20.41 -22.43 18.15
N LYS A 325 -19.30 -22.67 18.86
CA LYS A 325 -18.23 -21.67 19.05
C LYS A 325 -17.44 -21.43 17.77
N SER A 326 -17.15 -22.47 17.00
CA SER A 326 -16.54 -22.34 15.67
C SER A 326 -17.43 -21.55 14.72
N ALA A 327 -18.75 -21.79 14.71
CA ALA A 327 -19.69 -21.01 13.90
C ALA A 327 -19.70 -19.53 14.32
N ALA A 328 -19.80 -19.25 15.62
CA ALA A 328 -19.72 -17.88 16.14
C ALA A 328 -18.40 -17.18 15.78
N LYS A 329 -17.28 -17.92 15.75
CA LYS A 329 -15.99 -17.40 15.29
C LYS A 329 -16.05 -17.00 13.83
N VAL A 330 -16.58 -17.86 12.95
CA VAL A 330 -16.73 -17.55 11.52
C VAL A 330 -17.60 -16.31 11.29
N ASP A 331 -18.73 -16.20 11.98
CA ASP A 331 -19.62 -15.03 11.88
C ASP A 331 -18.91 -13.75 12.33
N LYS A 332 -18.12 -13.83 13.41
CA LYS A 332 -17.32 -12.70 13.90
C LYS A 332 -16.17 -12.34 12.96
N GLU A 333 -15.49 -13.31 12.36
CA GLU A 333 -14.48 -13.06 11.32
C GLU A 333 -15.10 -12.37 10.10
N GLN A 334 -16.31 -12.77 9.69
CA GLN A 334 -17.02 -12.10 8.60
C GLN A 334 -17.35 -10.65 8.95
N ALA A 335 -17.95 -10.40 10.12
CA ALA A 335 -18.26 -9.04 10.57
C ALA A 335 -17.00 -8.17 10.66
N PHE A 336 -15.88 -8.74 11.13
CA PHE A 336 -14.61 -8.03 11.19
C PHE A 336 -14.05 -7.68 9.80
N ASN A 337 -14.16 -8.60 8.84
CA ASN A 337 -13.79 -8.33 7.44
C ASN A 337 -14.63 -7.21 6.83
N GLU A 338 -15.94 -7.21 7.08
CA GLU A 338 -16.86 -6.18 6.61
C GLU A 338 -16.51 -4.81 7.22
N PHE A 339 -16.24 -4.76 8.52
CA PHE A 339 -15.76 -3.57 9.21
C PHE A 339 -14.49 -3.00 8.55
N VAL A 340 -13.44 -3.80 8.38
CA VAL A 340 -12.19 -3.36 7.76
C VAL A 340 -12.40 -2.88 6.32
N SER A 341 -13.23 -3.59 5.55
CA SER A 341 -13.59 -3.16 4.19
C SER A 341 -14.29 -1.80 4.18
N ASN A 342 -15.19 -1.54 5.13
CA ASN A 342 -15.89 -0.27 5.25
C ASN A 342 -14.93 0.87 5.64
N VAL A 343 -13.99 0.63 6.55
CA VAL A 343 -12.94 1.60 6.91
C VAL A 343 -12.09 1.97 5.68
N ILE A 344 -11.68 0.98 4.88
CA ILE A 344 -10.92 1.22 3.64
C ILE A 344 -11.74 2.03 2.64
N ASN A 345 -13.03 1.74 2.48
CA ASN A 345 -13.90 2.48 1.56
C ASN A 345 -14.11 3.92 2.02
N LEU A 346 -14.27 4.15 3.33
CA LEU A 346 -14.37 5.49 3.90
C LEU A 346 -13.08 6.28 3.68
N ALA A 347 -11.91 5.66 3.87
CA ALA A 347 -10.62 6.29 3.57
C ALA A 347 -10.52 6.74 2.10
N LYS A 348 -10.97 5.90 1.15
CA LYS A 348 -11.02 6.27 -0.27
C LYS A 348 -11.87 7.51 -0.49
N GLN A 349 -13.06 7.55 0.10
CA GLN A 349 -13.98 8.69 -0.03
C GLN A 349 -13.37 9.97 0.56
N LEU A 350 -12.79 9.89 1.76
CA LEU A 350 -12.14 11.03 2.40
C LEU A 350 -10.96 11.55 1.57
N LYS A 351 -10.15 10.67 0.98
CA LYS A 351 -9.04 11.05 0.10
C LYS A 351 -9.53 11.71 -1.20
N THR A 352 -10.58 11.18 -1.82
CA THR A 352 -11.17 11.81 -3.02
C THR A 352 -11.77 13.20 -2.74
N SER A 353 -12.08 13.48 -1.47
CA SER A 353 -12.62 14.77 -1.05
C SER A 353 -11.56 15.83 -0.73
N GLU A 354 -10.26 15.53 -0.82
CA GLU A 354 -9.17 16.45 -0.41
C GLU A 354 -9.18 17.83 -1.09
N GLY A 355 -9.87 17.99 -2.23
CA GLY A 355 -10.07 19.30 -2.88
C GLY A 355 -11.33 20.07 -2.44
N LEU A 356 -12.12 19.50 -1.52
CA LEU A 356 -13.30 20.10 -0.93
C LEU A 356 -12.97 20.49 0.52
N ASP A 357 -12.59 21.75 0.70
CA ASP A 357 -12.16 22.27 1.99
C ASP A 357 -13.36 22.84 2.75
N SER A 358 -13.82 22.08 3.73
CA SER A 358 -14.65 22.61 4.80
C SER A 358 -14.02 22.23 6.13
N SER A 359 -14.11 23.13 7.12
CA SER A 359 -13.61 22.86 8.48
C SER A 359 -14.18 21.55 9.06
N ARG A 360 -15.42 21.18 8.67
CA ARG A 360 -16.06 19.92 9.07
C ARG A 360 -15.36 18.70 8.46
N LEU A 361 -15.01 18.76 7.17
CA LEU A 361 -14.29 17.67 6.49
C LEU A 361 -12.84 17.55 6.97
N GLU A 362 -12.15 18.65 7.25
CA GLU A 362 -10.81 18.61 7.85
C GLU A 362 -10.84 17.91 9.21
N LYS A 363 -11.81 18.28 10.07
CA LYS A 363 -12.00 17.63 11.37
C LYS A 363 -12.37 16.15 11.22
N ALA A 364 -13.20 15.80 10.24
CA ALA A 364 -13.56 14.41 9.95
C ALA A 364 -12.33 13.58 9.52
N ARG A 365 -11.44 14.15 8.68
CA ARG A 365 -10.18 13.50 8.27
C ARG A 365 -9.25 13.28 9.47
N ALA A 366 -9.10 14.27 10.34
CA ALA A 366 -8.29 14.13 11.56
C ALA A 366 -8.83 13.03 12.49
N LEU A 367 -10.16 12.99 12.71
CA LEU A 367 -10.78 11.94 13.52
C LEU A 367 -10.66 10.55 12.87
N PHE A 368 -10.71 10.47 11.55
CA PHE A 368 -10.43 9.23 10.83
C PHE A 368 -9.00 8.74 11.06
N GLU A 369 -8.01 9.65 11.04
CA GLU A 369 -6.61 9.33 11.32
C GLU A 369 -6.38 8.80 12.74
N GLU A 370 -7.20 9.28 13.68
CA GLU A 370 -7.22 8.83 15.07
C GLU A 370 -8.05 7.56 15.31
N GLY A 371 -8.72 7.00 14.29
CA GLY A 371 -9.57 5.81 14.42
C GLY A 371 -10.90 6.05 15.17
N LYS A 372 -11.29 7.32 15.31
CA LYS A 372 -12.45 7.81 16.07
C LYS A 372 -13.70 7.92 15.21
N TYR A 373 -14.24 6.78 14.79
CA TYR A 373 -15.29 6.72 13.77
C TYR A 373 -16.65 7.23 14.27
N ASN A 374 -16.95 7.08 15.56
CA ASN A 374 -18.19 7.59 16.14
C ASN A 374 -18.16 9.12 16.22
N GLU A 375 -17.06 9.72 16.70
CA GLU A 375 -16.91 11.17 16.72
C GLU A 375 -16.87 11.76 15.30
N LEU A 376 -16.28 11.05 14.34
CA LEU A 376 -16.33 11.43 12.93
C LEU A 376 -17.77 11.55 12.44
N ASN A 377 -18.61 10.55 12.74
CA ASN A 377 -20.02 10.55 12.37
C ASN A 377 -20.79 11.71 13.01
N GLU A 378 -20.50 12.03 14.28
CA GLU A 378 -21.11 13.18 14.97
C GLU A 378 -20.70 14.52 14.34
N VAL A 379 -19.42 14.67 13.94
CA VAL A 379 -18.94 15.86 13.24
C VAL A 379 -19.65 16.04 11.90
N LEU A 380 -19.96 14.94 11.21
CA LEU A 380 -20.73 14.92 9.96
C LEU A 380 -22.25 14.78 10.20
N SER A 381 -22.75 15.44 11.25
CA SER A 381 -24.17 15.52 11.59
C SER A 381 -25.05 15.99 10.43
N GLU A 382 -26.03 15.16 10.05
CA GLU A 382 -27.06 15.48 9.04
C GLU A 382 -27.81 16.77 9.39
N GLN A 383 -28.16 16.96 10.67
CA GLN A 383 -28.89 18.15 11.12
C GLN A 383 -28.11 19.44 10.90
N GLU A 384 -26.79 19.43 11.13
CA GLU A 384 -25.94 20.59 10.89
C GLU A 384 -25.71 20.82 9.39
N ILE A 385 -25.58 19.75 8.61
CA ILE A 385 -25.52 19.82 7.14
C ILE A 385 -26.81 20.44 6.58
N ASP A 386 -27.98 20.03 7.05
CA ASP A 386 -29.26 20.57 6.62
C ASP A 386 -29.43 22.05 6.99
N LYS A 387 -28.94 22.47 8.16
CA LYS A 387 -28.89 23.90 8.54
C LYS A 387 -28.02 24.71 7.58
N ASP A 388 -26.85 24.19 7.22
CA ASP A 388 -25.97 24.83 6.24
C ASP A 388 -26.65 24.93 4.87
N ILE A 389 -27.28 23.84 4.40
CA ILE A 389 -28.05 23.81 3.15
C ILE A 389 -29.16 24.86 3.17
N ALA A 390 -29.92 24.96 4.26
CA ALA A 390 -30.97 25.95 4.41
C ALA A 390 -30.42 27.38 4.35
N ARG A 391 -29.30 27.64 5.04
CA ARG A 391 -28.61 28.94 5.01
C ARG A 391 -28.09 29.30 3.62
N TYR A 392 -27.51 28.33 2.90
CA TYR A 392 -27.06 28.52 1.51
C TYR A 392 -28.23 28.80 0.58
N LYS A 393 -29.37 28.10 0.73
CA LYS A 393 -30.58 28.36 -0.04
C LYS A 393 -31.10 29.78 0.19
N GLU A 394 -31.12 30.24 1.44
CA GLU A 394 -31.60 31.58 1.76
C GLU A 394 -30.65 32.67 1.25
N ASN A 395 -29.34 32.53 1.48
CA ASN A 395 -28.34 33.45 0.93
C ASN A 395 -28.37 33.46 -0.61
N GLY A 396 -28.54 32.29 -1.22
CA GLY A 396 -28.69 32.15 -2.66
C GLY A 396 -29.90 32.92 -3.18
N ARG A 397 -31.02 32.95 -2.45
CA ARG A 397 -32.22 33.71 -2.84
C ARG A 397 -31.93 35.21 -2.86
N VAL A 398 -31.25 35.72 -1.84
CA VAL A 398 -30.83 37.13 -1.77
C VAL A 398 -29.94 37.49 -2.96
N LEU A 399 -28.88 36.71 -3.20
CA LEU A 399 -27.94 36.95 -4.30
C LEU A 399 -28.59 36.83 -5.68
N ALA A 400 -29.52 35.87 -5.87
CA ALA A 400 -30.26 35.73 -7.13
C ALA A 400 -31.18 36.94 -7.38
N ASN A 401 -31.79 37.50 -6.32
CA ASN A 401 -32.57 38.72 -6.41
C ASN A 401 -31.67 39.93 -6.75
N GLU A 402 -30.50 40.07 -6.13
CA GLU A 402 -29.53 41.12 -6.46
C GLU A 402 -29.08 41.06 -7.92
N LEU A 403 -28.78 39.85 -8.43
CA LEU A 403 -28.45 39.63 -9.85
C LEU A 403 -29.60 40.01 -10.78
N THR A 404 -30.84 39.67 -10.39
CA THR A 404 -32.05 40.04 -11.13
C THR A 404 -32.22 41.56 -11.20
N ILE A 405 -32.07 42.26 -10.07
CA ILE A 405 -32.13 43.74 -9.99
C ILE A 405 -31.00 44.38 -10.81
N LYS A 406 -29.78 43.80 -10.75
CA LYS A 406 -28.65 44.27 -11.55
C LYS A 406 -28.92 44.12 -13.05
N ALA A 407 -29.48 42.99 -13.48
CA ALA A 407 -29.87 42.76 -14.86
C ALA A 407 -30.93 43.78 -15.32
N GLN A 408 -31.95 44.03 -14.50
CA GLN A 408 -32.95 45.08 -14.75
C GLN A 408 -32.32 46.47 -14.89
N THR A 409 -31.32 46.79 -14.06
CA THR A 409 -30.58 48.07 -14.13
C THR A 409 -29.79 48.20 -15.45
N ILE A 410 -29.24 47.10 -15.97
CA ILE A 410 -28.56 47.07 -17.27
C ILE A 410 -29.55 47.28 -18.41
N VAL A 411 -30.72 46.65 -18.35
CA VAL A 411 -31.81 46.86 -19.32
C VAL A 411 -32.30 48.32 -19.31
N LEU A 412 -32.30 48.97 -18.15
CA LEU A 412 -32.68 50.39 -18.03
C LEU A 412 -31.63 51.33 -18.63
N THR A 413 -30.34 51.07 -18.37
CA THR A 413 -29.24 51.96 -18.79
C THR A 413 -28.77 51.72 -20.22
N LYS A 414 -29.00 50.53 -20.78
CA LYS A 414 -28.67 50.13 -22.15
C LYS A 414 -27.23 50.47 -22.57
N SER A 415 -26.26 50.19 -21.71
CA SER A 415 -24.82 50.31 -22.05
C SER A 415 -24.43 49.42 -23.23
N VAL A 416 -23.26 49.63 -23.84
CA VAL A 416 -22.79 48.76 -24.94
C VAL A 416 -22.75 47.29 -24.48
N GLY A 417 -23.31 46.37 -25.27
CA GLY A 417 -23.42 44.94 -24.94
C GLY A 417 -24.40 44.61 -23.81
N TRP A 418 -25.35 45.52 -23.51
CA TRP A 418 -26.29 45.35 -22.40
C TRP A 418 -27.14 44.08 -22.50
N TYR A 419 -27.51 43.65 -23.71
CA TYR A 419 -28.42 42.52 -23.89
C TYR A 419 -27.75 41.22 -23.45
N GLU A 420 -26.53 40.96 -23.92
CA GLU A 420 -25.75 39.78 -23.58
C GLU A 420 -25.43 39.72 -22.08
N GLU A 421 -25.11 40.88 -21.49
CA GLU A 421 -24.82 40.95 -20.06
C GLU A 421 -26.07 40.76 -19.19
N ALA A 422 -27.21 41.33 -19.59
CA ALA A 422 -28.49 41.08 -18.91
C ALA A 422 -28.92 39.61 -19.03
N ASP A 423 -28.83 39.02 -20.23
CA ASP A 423 -29.11 37.59 -20.47
C ASP A 423 -28.24 36.70 -19.57
N ARG A 424 -26.92 36.97 -19.51
CA ARG A 424 -25.97 36.27 -18.65
C ARG A 424 -26.32 36.38 -17.16
N LEU A 425 -26.71 37.58 -16.69
CA LEU A 425 -27.03 37.80 -15.28
C LEU A 425 -28.35 37.15 -14.86
N TYR A 426 -29.40 37.23 -15.68
CA TYR A 426 -30.64 36.51 -15.43
C TYR A 426 -30.44 34.99 -15.44
N ALA A 427 -29.68 34.47 -16.42
CA ALA A 427 -29.33 33.05 -16.46
C ALA A 427 -28.55 32.64 -15.19
N LYS A 428 -27.59 33.47 -14.75
CA LYS A 428 -26.82 33.23 -13.53
C LYS A 428 -27.70 33.25 -12.28
N ALA A 429 -28.67 34.17 -12.18
CA ALA A 429 -29.62 34.23 -11.07
C ALA A 429 -30.48 32.96 -10.98
N MET A 430 -31.01 32.50 -12.12
CA MET A 430 -31.82 31.27 -12.20
C MET A 430 -31.00 30.01 -11.87
N VAL A 431 -29.73 29.93 -12.32
CA VAL A 431 -28.83 28.80 -11.97
C VAL A 431 -28.48 28.80 -10.49
N LEU A 432 -28.30 29.97 -9.89
CA LEU A 432 -27.98 30.09 -8.46
C LEU A 432 -29.15 29.64 -7.58
N ILE A 433 -30.36 30.12 -7.86
CA ILE A 433 -31.60 29.64 -7.25
C ILE A 433 -32.69 29.62 -8.31
N GLU A 434 -33.17 28.41 -8.61
CA GLU A 434 -34.33 28.22 -9.48
C GLU A 434 -35.61 28.28 -8.64
N ASN A 435 -36.36 29.36 -8.79
CA ASN A 435 -37.67 29.55 -8.18
C ASN A 435 -38.61 30.28 -9.14
N TYR A 436 -39.85 30.55 -8.72
CA TYR A 436 -40.82 31.26 -9.56
C TYR A 436 -40.28 32.62 -10.04
N ASN A 437 -39.77 33.46 -9.14
CA ASN A 437 -39.34 34.82 -9.46
C ASN A 437 -38.15 34.87 -10.42
N THR A 438 -37.08 34.11 -10.15
CA THR A 438 -35.87 34.13 -11.00
C THR A 438 -36.17 33.59 -12.40
N THR A 439 -36.97 32.53 -12.47
CA THR A 439 -37.34 31.87 -13.72
C THR A 439 -38.35 32.71 -14.53
N TYR A 440 -39.38 33.27 -13.87
CA TYR A 440 -40.36 34.14 -14.51
C TYR A 440 -39.72 35.43 -15.04
N ASN A 441 -38.92 36.13 -14.22
CA ASN A 441 -38.27 37.38 -14.63
C ASN A 441 -37.33 37.17 -15.82
N TYR A 442 -36.61 36.05 -15.85
CA TYR A 442 -35.76 35.72 -16.98
C TYR A 442 -36.58 35.41 -18.25
N ALA A 443 -37.62 34.59 -18.14
CA ALA A 443 -38.51 34.28 -19.25
C ALA A 443 -39.19 35.55 -19.81
N TYR A 444 -39.60 36.45 -18.91
CA TYR A 444 -40.17 37.74 -19.26
C TYR A 444 -39.17 38.62 -20.02
N PHE A 445 -37.95 38.76 -19.50
CA PHE A 445 -36.87 39.47 -20.20
C PHE A 445 -36.66 38.91 -21.61
N LEU A 446 -36.53 37.60 -21.77
CA LEU A 446 -36.33 36.96 -23.08
C LEU A 446 -37.52 37.21 -24.03
N ALA A 447 -38.75 37.18 -23.51
CA ALA A 447 -39.96 37.42 -24.30
C ALA A 447 -40.06 38.88 -24.78
N GLU A 448 -39.72 39.86 -23.93
CA GLU A 448 -39.67 41.28 -24.31
C GLU A 448 -38.61 41.57 -25.39
N HIS A 449 -37.59 40.72 -25.50
CA HIS A 449 -36.50 40.86 -26.47
C HIS A 449 -36.55 39.81 -27.59
N MET A 450 -37.75 39.31 -27.90
CA MET A 450 -38.06 38.47 -29.05
C MET A 450 -37.34 37.11 -29.09
N GLN A 451 -36.77 36.64 -27.96
CA GLN A 451 -36.22 35.29 -27.83
C GLN A 451 -37.31 34.27 -27.48
N ILE A 452 -38.37 34.23 -28.28
CA ILE A 452 -39.64 33.57 -27.95
C ILE A 452 -39.46 32.09 -27.60
N ASN A 453 -38.68 31.34 -28.37
CA ASN A 453 -38.47 29.91 -28.13
C ASN A 453 -37.76 29.65 -26.79
N ARG A 454 -36.76 30.46 -26.45
CA ARG A 454 -36.05 30.36 -25.17
C ARG A 454 -36.98 30.77 -24.03
N ALA A 455 -37.71 31.88 -24.19
CA ALA A 455 -38.67 32.36 -23.20
C ALA A 455 -39.76 31.32 -22.89
N ALA A 456 -40.32 30.65 -23.91
CA ALA A 456 -41.31 29.60 -23.73
C ALA A 456 -40.78 28.44 -22.87
N SER A 457 -39.57 27.96 -23.17
CA SER A 457 -38.91 26.91 -22.38
C SER A 457 -38.75 27.29 -20.91
N ILE A 458 -38.35 28.54 -20.64
CA ILE A 458 -38.14 29.01 -19.27
C ILE A 458 -39.47 29.26 -18.55
N TYR A 459 -40.50 29.79 -19.22
CA TYR A 459 -41.85 29.89 -18.63
C TYR A 459 -42.42 28.53 -18.23
N VAL A 460 -42.22 27.49 -19.03
CA VAL A 460 -42.63 26.11 -18.67
C VAL A 460 -41.90 25.64 -17.40
N ARG A 461 -40.62 25.95 -17.25
CA ARG A 461 -39.87 25.67 -16.00
C ARG A 461 -40.44 26.44 -14.80
N ALA A 462 -40.85 27.70 -14.99
CA ALA A 462 -41.44 28.51 -13.92
C ALA A 462 -42.74 27.88 -13.35
N LEU A 463 -43.49 27.11 -14.15
CA LEU A 463 -44.69 26.41 -13.70
C LEU A 463 -44.41 25.35 -12.62
N ILE A 464 -43.19 24.84 -12.51
CA ILE A 464 -42.79 23.87 -11.48
C ILE A 464 -42.76 24.51 -10.08
N TYR A 465 -42.57 25.84 -10.02
CA TYR A 465 -42.30 26.57 -8.78
C TYR A 465 -43.44 27.49 -8.33
N ILE A 466 -44.62 27.38 -8.94
CA ILE A 466 -45.77 28.18 -8.56
C ILE A 466 -46.24 27.84 -7.15
N SER A 467 -46.62 28.86 -6.39
CA SER A 467 -47.20 28.74 -5.06
C SER A 467 -48.70 29.01 -5.04
N ASN A 468 -49.27 29.56 -6.11
CA ASN A 468 -50.68 29.92 -6.22
C ASN A 468 -51.19 29.98 -7.68
N ASP A 469 -52.52 30.02 -7.85
CA ASP A 469 -53.16 30.07 -9.17
C ASP A 469 -52.94 31.38 -9.92
N SER A 470 -52.65 32.48 -9.22
CA SER A 470 -52.38 33.79 -9.85
C SER A 470 -51.06 33.76 -10.63
N GLU A 471 -50.01 33.17 -10.05
CA GLU A 471 -48.72 32.95 -10.69
C GLU A 471 -48.86 32.06 -11.93
N LYS A 472 -49.65 30.98 -11.82
CA LYS A 472 -49.97 30.07 -12.93
C LYS A 472 -50.67 30.80 -14.07
N ALA A 473 -51.72 31.57 -13.76
CA ALA A 473 -52.44 32.36 -14.76
C ALA A 473 -51.52 33.36 -15.46
N THR A 474 -50.62 34.01 -14.70
CA THR A 474 -49.63 34.96 -15.24
C THR A 474 -48.70 34.30 -16.26
N ILE A 475 -48.16 33.12 -15.95
CA ILE A 475 -47.31 32.36 -16.88
C ILE A 475 -48.11 31.92 -18.12
N LEU A 476 -49.30 31.34 -17.94
CA LEU A 476 -50.11 30.84 -19.04
C LEU A 476 -50.54 31.97 -19.99
N ASN A 477 -50.92 33.14 -19.45
CA ASN A 477 -51.21 34.33 -20.25
C ASN A 477 -49.97 34.81 -21.01
N SER A 478 -48.80 34.79 -20.36
CA SER A 478 -47.53 35.16 -21.01
C SER A 478 -47.21 34.23 -22.16
N LEU A 479 -47.34 32.91 -21.99
CA LEU A 479 -47.17 31.89 -23.02
C LEU A 479 -48.17 32.04 -24.17
N ALA A 480 -49.45 32.23 -23.85
CA ALA A 480 -50.52 32.37 -24.84
C ALA A 480 -50.36 33.63 -25.72
N ASN A 481 -49.74 34.70 -25.18
CA ASN A 481 -49.53 35.96 -25.88
C ASN A 481 -48.24 36.03 -26.71
N GLN A 482 -47.34 35.04 -26.60
CA GLN A 482 -46.09 34.99 -27.37
C GLN A 482 -46.29 34.92 -28.90
N PRO A 483 -47.23 34.13 -29.45
CA PRO A 483 -47.49 34.10 -30.89
C PRO A 483 -47.98 35.46 -31.42
N THR A 484 -48.76 36.19 -30.64
CA THR A 484 -49.36 37.48 -31.04
C THR A 484 -48.32 38.59 -31.21
N LYS A 485 -47.25 38.59 -30.38
CA LYS A 485 -46.14 39.54 -30.47
C LYS A 485 -45.30 39.39 -31.75
N LEU A 486 -45.22 38.18 -32.32
CA LEU A 486 -44.54 37.95 -33.60
C LEU A 486 -45.27 38.60 -34.79
N PHE A 487 -46.60 38.78 -34.70
CA PHE A 487 -47.40 39.38 -35.76
C PHE A 487 -47.52 40.91 -35.68
N THR A 488 -47.38 41.52 -34.49
CA THR A 488 -47.52 42.96 -34.30
C THR A 488 -46.25 43.76 -34.60
N CYS A 489 -45.05 43.27 -34.28
CA CYS A 489 -43.79 43.96 -34.61
C CYS A 489 -43.49 44.02 -36.12
N ARG A 490 -43.94 43.04 -36.91
CA ARG A 490 -43.81 43.10 -38.39
C ARG A 490 -44.60 44.24 -39.03
N ARG A 491 -45.52 44.88 -38.31
CA ARG A 491 -46.29 46.04 -38.81
C ARG A 491 -45.66 47.39 -38.43
N SER A 492 -44.76 47.46 -37.46
CA SER A 492 -44.13 48.72 -37.02
C SER A 492 -42.82 49.03 -37.75
N ASP A 493 -42.16 48.04 -38.34
CA ASP A 493 -40.95 48.23 -39.18
C ASP A 493 -41.28 48.47 -40.67
N ILE A 494 -42.56 48.65 -40.98
CA ILE A 494 -43.06 49.15 -42.27
C ILE A 494 -43.67 50.53 -42.02
N LYS A 495 -42.83 51.51 -41.70
CA LYS A 495 -43.09 52.94 -41.88
C LYS A 495 -41.78 53.70 -42.01
#